data_AF-A0A147GM49-F1
#
_entry.id   AF-A0A147GM49-F1
#
_cell.length_a   1.000
_cell.length_b   1.000
_cell.length_c   1.000
_cell.angle_alpha   90.00
_cell.angle_beta   90.00
_cell.angle_gamma   90.00
#
_symmetry.space_group_name_H-M   'P 1'
#
loop_
_entity.id
_entity.type
_entity.pdbx_description
1 polymer ?
#
loop_
_entity_poly.entity_id
_entity_poly.type
_entity_poly.pdbx_seq_one_letter_code
_entity_poly.pdbx_strand_id
1 'polypeptide(L)'
;MASFVDRHGLWTDEQARQAAELDRRLASGEVEVVRFAWPDQHGLLRGKTLVASEARSALRGGVNLTTTLLAKDTSHKTVFPVFSAGGGFALPGLQGGADFTLVADPGTFRILPWAKKTGWVLCDAYMADGSPCPFATRRILQKAVDELGREGLDFVAGLEVEFHVFQLDDARMGLADSGQPGEPPRVSLLSHGHQYLTELRYDRVDAV
;
A
#
# COMPACT_ATOMS: atom_id res chain seq x y z
N MET A 1 -9.39 -10.06 24.65
CA MET A 1 -9.20 -11.15 23.67
C MET A 1 -7.84 -10.92 23.00
N ALA A 2 -7.03 -11.96 22.77
CA ALA A 2 -5.72 -11.79 22.13
C ALA A 2 -5.87 -11.18 20.72
N SER A 3 -5.00 -10.25 20.35
CA SER A 3 -5.05 -9.59 19.03
C SER A 3 -4.65 -10.54 17.90
N PHE A 4 -4.87 -10.16 16.63
CA PHE A 4 -4.45 -10.99 15.49
C PHE A 4 -2.94 -11.25 15.52
N VAL A 5 -2.13 -10.21 15.77
CA VAL A 5 -0.69 -10.33 15.91
C VAL A 5 -0.30 -11.29 17.04
N ASP A 6 -0.92 -11.17 18.22
CA ASP A 6 -0.56 -12.00 19.36
C ASP A 6 -0.95 -13.48 19.16
N ARG A 7 -2.10 -13.75 18.50
CA ARG A 7 -2.58 -15.11 18.23
C ARG A 7 -1.68 -15.87 17.25
N HIS A 8 -1.03 -15.16 16.33
CA HIS A 8 -0.23 -15.77 15.26
C HIS A 8 1.28 -15.50 15.40
N GLY A 9 1.73 -14.77 16.43
CA GLY A 9 3.15 -14.50 16.69
C GLY A 9 3.84 -13.72 15.56
N LEU A 10 3.17 -12.71 15.00
CA LEU A 10 3.57 -12.10 13.72
C LEU A 10 4.64 -11.00 13.84
N TRP A 11 4.89 -10.50 15.04
CA TRP A 11 5.87 -9.44 15.27
C TRP A 11 7.09 -9.95 16.01
N THR A 12 8.23 -9.39 15.62
CA THR A 12 9.46 -9.46 16.43
C THR A 12 9.35 -8.58 17.68
N ASP A 13 10.23 -8.80 18.65
CA ASP A 13 10.33 -7.95 19.85
C ASP A 13 10.58 -6.48 19.51
N GLU A 14 11.36 -6.23 18.45
CA GLU A 14 11.64 -4.86 18.01
C GLU A 14 10.39 -4.22 17.38
N GLN A 15 9.63 -4.94 16.56
CA GLN A 15 8.35 -4.44 16.05
C GLN A 15 7.35 -4.20 17.18
N ALA A 16 7.31 -5.06 18.20
CA ALA A 16 6.46 -4.87 19.38
C ALA A 16 6.83 -3.60 20.17
N ARG A 17 8.13 -3.30 20.32
CA ARG A 17 8.64 -2.06 20.90
C ARG A 17 8.28 -0.84 20.07
N GLN A 18 8.49 -0.90 18.75
CA GLN A 18 8.14 0.18 17.82
C GLN A 18 6.64 0.46 17.80
N ALA A 19 5.79 -0.58 17.88
CA ALA A 19 4.35 -0.44 17.99
C ALA A 19 3.94 0.28 19.29
N ALA A 20 4.60 -0.03 20.41
CA ALA A 20 4.31 0.63 21.69
C ALA A 20 4.71 2.11 21.67
N GLU A 21 5.80 2.46 20.98
CA GLU A 21 6.16 3.86 20.75
C GLU A 21 5.16 4.56 19.84
N LEU A 22 4.78 3.92 18.73
CA LEU A 22 3.77 4.46 17.84
C LEU A 22 2.44 4.68 18.57
N ASP A 23 1.99 3.75 19.42
CA ASP A 23 0.77 3.93 20.22
C ASP A 23 0.81 5.20 21.08
N ARG A 24 1.95 5.49 21.72
CA ARG A 24 2.14 6.73 22.51
C ARG A 24 2.04 7.99 21.64
N ARG A 25 2.64 7.96 20.45
CA ARG A 25 2.57 9.05 19.46
C ARG A 25 1.15 9.29 18.96
N LEU A 26 0.39 8.22 18.71
CA LEU A 26 -1.03 8.33 18.35
C LEU A 26 -1.86 8.89 19.52
N ALA A 27 -1.57 8.47 20.75
CA ALA A 27 -2.26 8.94 21.94
C ALA A 27 -1.98 10.41 22.28
N SER A 28 -0.81 10.94 21.91
CA SER A 28 -0.45 12.35 22.14
C SER A 28 -1.16 13.33 21.18
N GLY A 29 -1.78 12.82 20.10
CA GLY A 29 -2.42 13.64 19.08
C GLY A 29 -1.46 14.18 18.02
N GLU A 30 -0.27 13.61 17.89
CA GLU A 30 0.71 13.95 16.84
C GLU A 30 0.10 13.77 15.43
N VAL A 31 -0.74 12.74 15.25
CA VAL A 31 -1.54 12.52 14.05
C VAL A 31 -3.01 12.26 14.41
N GLU A 32 -3.91 12.66 13.53
CA GLU A 32 -5.37 12.47 13.67
C GLU A 32 -5.84 11.22 12.92
N VAL A 33 -5.15 10.85 11.84
CA VAL A 33 -5.44 9.67 11.02
C VAL A 33 -4.17 8.94 10.61
N VAL A 34 -4.27 7.62 10.41
CA VAL A 34 -3.18 6.76 9.92
C VAL A 34 -3.66 5.96 8.72
N ARG A 35 -2.88 5.98 7.64
CA ARG A 35 -3.09 5.16 6.45
C ARG A 35 -2.36 3.83 6.61
N PHE A 36 -3.09 2.73 6.66
CA PHE A 36 -2.56 1.37 6.63
C PHE A 36 -2.53 0.93 5.17
N ALA A 37 -1.34 0.83 4.58
CA ALA A 37 -1.19 0.59 3.15
C ALA A 37 -0.42 -0.70 2.86
N TRP A 38 -0.86 -1.43 1.84
CA TRP A 38 -0.23 -2.65 1.35
C TRP A 38 -0.13 -2.58 -0.19
N PRO A 39 1.02 -2.93 -0.79
CA PRO A 39 1.18 -2.96 -2.24
C PRO A 39 0.55 -4.22 -2.83
N ASP A 40 -0.32 -4.05 -3.81
CA ASP A 40 -0.84 -5.18 -4.58
C ASP A 40 0.16 -5.75 -5.58
N GLN A 41 -0.28 -6.74 -6.36
CA GLN A 41 0.55 -7.42 -7.36
C GLN A 41 1.05 -6.51 -8.49
N HIS A 42 0.44 -5.35 -8.68
CA HIS A 42 0.81 -4.35 -9.68
C HIS A 42 1.59 -3.18 -9.07
N GLY A 43 1.93 -3.25 -7.78
CA GLY A 43 2.59 -2.17 -7.04
C GLY A 43 1.65 -1.03 -6.62
N LEU A 44 0.34 -1.19 -6.81
CA LEU A 44 -0.63 -0.19 -6.37
C LEU A 44 -0.86 -0.30 -4.86
N LEU A 45 -0.69 0.80 -4.13
CA LEU A 45 -0.95 0.82 -2.69
C LEU A 45 -2.47 0.82 -2.42
N ARG A 46 -2.93 -0.19 -1.69
CA ARG A 46 -4.32 -0.36 -1.24
C ARG A 46 -4.38 -0.38 0.29
N GLY A 47 -5.50 0.02 0.87
CA GLY A 47 -5.55 0.15 2.32
C GLY A 47 -6.79 0.82 2.87
N LYS A 48 -6.73 1.13 4.17
CA LYS A 48 -7.74 1.94 4.88
C LYS A 48 -7.06 3.08 5.62
N THR A 49 -7.79 4.18 5.73
CA THR A 49 -7.41 5.31 6.60
C THR A 49 -8.24 5.22 7.86
N LEU A 50 -7.59 5.14 9.01
CA LEU A 50 -8.23 5.01 10.31
C LEU A 50 -7.96 6.26 11.14
N VAL A 51 -8.94 6.70 11.93
CA VAL A 51 -8.72 7.72 12.97
C VAL A 51 -7.75 7.17 14.02
N ALA A 52 -6.99 8.06 14.68
CA ALA A 52 -5.92 7.67 15.59
C ALA A 52 -6.38 6.67 16.67
N SER A 53 -7.58 6.83 17.23
CA SER A 53 -8.13 5.89 18.22
C SER A 53 -8.27 4.46 17.68
N GLU A 54 -8.76 4.31 16.46
CA GLU A 54 -8.91 2.99 15.81
C GLU A 54 -7.56 2.46 15.32
N ALA A 55 -6.68 3.34 14.85
CA ALA A 55 -5.34 2.97 14.43
C ALA A 55 -4.56 2.28 15.55
N ARG A 56 -4.67 2.78 16.80
CA ARG A 56 -4.03 2.18 17.98
C ARG A 56 -4.39 0.71 18.18
N SER A 57 -5.69 0.39 18.12
CA SER A 57 -6.19 -0.98 18.20
C SER A 57 -5.77 -1.80 16.96
N ALA A 58 -5.82 -1.20 15.78
CA ALA A 58 -5.52 -1.84 14.51
C ALA A 58 -4.04 -2.20 14.34
N LEU A 59 -3.12 -1.53 15.04
CA LEU A 59 -1.68 -1.89 15.02
C LEU A 59 -1.50 -3.38 15.31
N ARG A 60 -2.12 -3.88 16.39
CA ARG A 60 -2.05 -5.30 16.80
C ARG A 60 -3.22 -6.12 16.28
N GLY A 61 -4.39 -5.51 16.14
CA GLY A 61 -5.62 -6.18 15.68
C GLY A 61 -5.59 -6.51 14.19
N GLY A 62 -4.79 -5.79 13.40
CA GLY A 62 -4.82 -5.84 11.96
C GLY A 62 -6.02 -5.10 11.35
N VAL A 63 -6.00 -4.97 10.03
CA VAL A 63 -7.02 -4.29 9.24
C VAL A 63 -7.51 -5.24 8.16
N ASN A 64 -8.76 -5.70 8.26
CA ASN A 64 -9.32 -6.60 7.27
C ASN A 64 -9.63 -5.88 5.95
N LEU A 65 -9.35 -6.56 4.84
CA LEU A 65 -9.71 -6.17 3.48
C LEU A 65 -10.31 -7.38 2.75
N THR A 66 -11.19 -7.12 1.78
CA THR A 66 -11.75 -8.19 0.94
C THR A 66 -10.73 -8.69 -0.06
N THR A 67 -10.64 -10.01 -0.21
CA THR A 67 -9.76 -10.73 -1.14
C THR A 67 -10.02 -10.36 -2.59
N THR A 68 -11.17 -9.75 -2.92
CA THR A 68 -11.43 -9.21 -4.25
C THR A 68 -10.39 -8.17 -4.69
N LEU A 69 -9.69 -7.51 -3.75
CA LEU A 69 -8.58 -6.61 -4.08
C LEU A 69 -7.38 -7.34 -4.70
N LEU A 70 -7.17 -8.61 -4.36
CA LEU A 70 -6.14 -9.48 -4.96
C LEU A 70 -6.52 -9.92 -6.37
N ALA A 71 -7.79 -9.76 -6.76
CA ALA A 71 -8.34 -10.16 -8.04
C ALA A 71 -8.45 -9.01 -9.05
N LYS A 72 -7.87 -7.85 -8.75
CA LYS A 72 -7.98 -6.66 -9.59
C LYS A 72 -6.85 -6.58 -10.61
N ASP A 73 -7.19 -6.13 -11.81
CA ASP A 73 -6.22 -5.58 -12.75
C ASP A 73 -5.89 -4.11 -12.40
N THR A 74 -5.00 -3.50 -13.19
CA THR A 74 -4.60 -2.10 -13.04
C THR A 74 -5.72 -1.10 -13.33
N SER A 75 -6.81 -1.52 -13.99
CA SER A 75 -8.03 -0.72 -14.18
C SER A 75 -9.02 -0.84 -13.02
N HIS A 76 -8.64 -1.53 -11.94
CA HIS A 76 -9.46 -1.85 -10.77
C HIS A 76 -10.62 -2.83 -11.04
N LYS A 77 -10.66 -3.45 -12.22
CA LYS A 77 -11.65 -4.45 -12.58
C LYS A 77 -11.32 -5.77 -11.91
N THR A 78 -12.31 -6.39 -11.27
CA THR A 78 -12.18 -7.75 -10.75
C THR A 78 -12.19 -8.72 -11.94
N VAL A 79 -11.05 -9.31 -12.25
CA VAL A 79 -10.85 -10.17 -13.43
C VAL A 79 -10.91 -11.67 -13.12
N PHE A 80 -10.92 -12.05 -11.83
CA PHE A 80 -11.11 -13.44 -11.41
C PHE A 80 -12.54 -13.69 -10.92
N PRO A 81 -13.11 -14.89 -11.16
CA PRO A 81 -14.45 -15.24 -10.70
C PRO A 81 -14.45 -15.57 -9.20
N VAL A 82 -14.37 -14.54 -8.36
CA VAL A 82 -14.22 -14.66 -6.90
C VAL A 82 -15.36 -15.42 -6.21
N PHE A 83 -16.54 -15.52 -6.84
CA PHE A 83 -17.68 -16.28 -6.32
C PHE A 83 -17.70 -17.76 -6.74
N SER A 84 -16.77 -18.19 -7.59
CA SER A 84 -16.58 -19.61 -7.93
C SER A 84 -15.78 -20.34 -6.86
N ALA A 85 -15.88 -21.68 -6.84
CA ALA A 85 -15.08 -22.51 -5.94
C ALA A 85 -13.58 -22.19 -6.05
N GLY A 86 -12.92 -21.95 -4.91
CA GLY A 86 -11.51 -21.55 -4.88
C GLY A 86 -11.24 -20.09 -5.32
N GLY A 87 -12.27 -19.26 -5.47
CA GLY A 87 -12.16 -17.82 -5.69
C GLY A 87 -11.55 -17.39 -7.02
N GLY A 88 -11.46 -18.31 -8.00
CA GLY A 88 -10.70 -18.09 -9.23
C GLY A 88 -9.18 -18.27 -9.09
N PHE A 89 -8.69 -18.58 -7.88
CA PHE A 89 -7.28 -18.77 -7.56
C PHE A 89 -6.92 -20.21 -7.17
N ALA A 90 -7.90 -21.13 -7.18
CA ALA A 90 -7.78 -22.46 -6.58
C ALA A 90 -7.37 -22.42 -5.09
N LEU A 91 -7.71 -21.33 -4.39
CA LEU A 91 -7.44 -21.14 -2.97
C LEU A 91 -8.77 -20.96 -2.23
N PRO A 92 -9.22 -21.94 -1.43
CA PRO A 92 -10.50 -21.87 -0.72
C PRO A 92 -10.66 -20.61 0.14
N GLY A 93 -9.58 -20.14 0.77
CA GLY A 93 -9.57 -18.92 1.59
C GLY A 93 -9.82 -17.61 0.85
N LEU A 94 -9.92 -17.63 -0.49
CA LEU A 94 -10.22 -16.45 -1.31
C LEU A 94 -11.63 -16.48 -1.92
N GLN A 95 -12.36 -17.58 -1.75
CA GLN A 95 -13.71 -17.76 -2.29
C GLN A 95 -14.70 -16.79 -1.65
N GLY A 96 -15.68 -16.34 -2.44
CA GLY A 96 -16.79 -15.50 -2.00
C GLY A 96 -16.40 -14.07 -1.65
N GLY A 97 -15.18 -13.64 -1.97
CA GLY A 97 -14.68 -12.32 -1.55
C GLY A 97 -14.43 -12.24 -0.04
N ALA A 98 -13.95 -13.34 0.55
CA ALA A 98 -13.51 -13.45 1.95
C ALA A 98 -12.56 -12.32 2.39
N ASP A 99 -12.20 -12.28 3.67
CA ASP A 99 -11.26 -11.30 4.20
C ASP A 99 -9.83 -11.85 4.27
N PHE A 100 -8.88 -10.95 4.07
CA PHE A 100 -7.49 -11.10 4.50
C PHE A 100 -7.12 -9.92 5.41
N THR A 101 -6.10 -10.10 6.25
CA THR A 101 -5.73 -9.15 7.29
C THR A 101 -4.44 -8.44 6.93
N LEU A 102 -4.46 -7.12 6.89
CA LEU A 102 -3.24 -6.31 6.88
C LEU A 102 -2.71 -6.15 8.30
N VAL A 103 -1.44 -6.45 8.51
CA VAL A 103 -0.72 -6.23 9.77
C VAL A 103 0.31 -5.14 9.54
N ALA A 104 0.25 -4.08 10.35
CA ALA A 104 1.21 -2.99 10.24
C ALA A 104 2.63 -3.47 10.56
N ASP A 105 3.59 -2.95 9.82
CA ASP A 105 5.00 -2.97 10.19
C ASP A 105 5.35 -1.62 10.85
N PRO A 106 5.40 -1.56 12.19
CA PRO A 106 5.54 -0.29 12.91
C PRO A 106 6.84 0.45 12.58
N GLY A 107 7.90 -0.28 12.20
CA GLY A 107 9.19 0.30 11.80
C GLY A 107 9.14 1.12 10.52
N THR A 108 8.05 1.00 9.75
CA THR A 108 7.84 1.75 8.50
C THR A 108 7.01 3.02 8.68
N PHE A 109 6.56 3.31 9.91
CA PHE A 109 5.70 4.45 10.17
C PHE A 109 6.38 5.78 9.82
N ARG A 110 5.64 6.65 9.15
CA ARG A 110 6.06 8.01 8.82
C ARG A 110 4.88 8.98 8.84
N ILE A 111 5.17 10.23 9.14
CA ILE A 111 4.22 11.34 8.96
C ILE A 111 4.31 11.79 7.51
N LEU A 112 3.15 12.02 6.87
CA LEU A 112 3.08 12.54 5.52
C LEU A 112 3.17 14.08 5.55
N PRO A 113 4.25 14.70 5.05
CA PRO A 113 4.45 16.14 5.19
C PRO A 113 3.45 16.98 4.40
N TRP A 114 2.86 16.43 3.33
CA TRP A 114 1.85 17.09 2.50
C TRP A 114 0.41 16.88 2.99
N ALA A 115 0.18 16.05 4.01
CA ALA A 115 -1.16 15.73 4.51
C ALA A 115 -1.28 16.09 5.99
N LYS A 116 -2.23 16.97 6.31
CA LYS A 116 -2.44 17.49 7.67
C LYS A 116 -2.59 16.34 8.66
N LYS A 117 -1.72 16.31 9.69
CA LYS A 117 -1.74 15.36 10.81
C LYS A 117 -2.03 13.91 10.39
N THR A 118 -1.39 13.47 9.31
CA THR A 118 -1.62 12.14 8.73
C THR A 118 -0.37 11.28 8.85
N GLY A 119 -0.51 10.15 9.52
CA GLY A 119 0.48 9.07 9.52
C GLY A 119 0.26 8.10 8.35
N TRP A 120 1.29 7.35 8.01
CA TRP A 120 1.25 6.27 7.04
C TRP A 120 2.12 5.12 7.54
N VAL A 121 1.66 3.89 7.38
CA VAL A 121 2.39 2.67 7.74
C VAL A 121 2.20 1.62 6.66
N LEU A 122 3.29 0.94 6.32
CA LEU A 122 3.29 -0.20 5.41
C LEU A 122 2.80 -1.43 6.16
N CYS A 123 2.04 -2.28 5.48
CA CYS A 123 1.48 -3.49 6.05
C CYS A 123 1.89 -4.73 5.25
N ASP A 124 2.01 -5.84 5.95
CA ASP A 124 2.06 -7.18 5.38
C ASP A 124 0.66 -7.80 5.37
N ALA A 125 0.37 -8.63 4.37
CA ALA A 125 -0.93 -9.27 4.20
C ALA A 125 -0.89 -10.72 4.65
N TYR A 126 -1.87 -11.11 5.46
CA TYR A 126 -2.03 -12.45 6.02
C TYR A 126 -3.43 -12.99 5.74
N MET A 127 -3.53 -14.30 5.56
CA MET A 127 -4.79 -15.02 5.49
C MET A 127 -5.43 -15.12 6.88
N ALA A 128 -6.70 -15.51 6.94
CA ALA A 128 -7.46 -15.58 8.19
C ALA A 128 -6.86 -16.55 9.25
N ASP A 129 -6.09 -17.55 8.81
CA ASP A 129 -5.39 -18.51 9.67
C ASP A 129 -4.01 -18.01 10.15
N GLY A 130 -3.62 -16.78 9.77
CA GLY A 130 -2.32 -16.19 10.08
C GLY A 130 -1.20 -16.59 9.13
N SER A 131 -1.45 -17.44 8.13
CA SER A 131 -0.47 -17.71 7.09
C SER A 131 -0.23 -16.47 6.22
N PRO A 132 0.99 -16.23 5.71
CA PRO A 132 1.23 -15.10 4.80
C PRO A 132 0.38 -15.21 3.52
N CYS A 133 -0.16 -14.09 3.05
CA CYS A 133 -0.86 -14.07 1.77
C CYS A 133 0.13 -14.41 0.63
N PRO A 134 -0.16 -15.41 -0.22
CA PRO A 134 0.77 -15.86 -1.25
C PRO A 134 1.00 -14.84 -2.38
N PHE A 135 0.14 -13.84 -2.48
CA PHE A 135 0.21 -12.79 -3.51
C PHE A 135 0.79 -11.47 -2.98
N ALA A 136 1.23 -11.42 -1.72
CA ALA A 136 1.83 -10.23 -1.15
C ALA A 136 3.26 -10.02 -1.70
N THR A 137 3.42 -9.06 -2.60
CA THR A 137 4.70 -8.77 -3.29
C THR A 137 5.83 -8.46 -2.32
N ARG A 138 5.54 -7.72 -1.24
CA ARG A 138 6.51 -7.45 -0.17
C ARG A 138 7.05 -8.73 0.49
N ARG A 139 6.18 -9.71 0.75
CA ARG A 139 6.58 -10.99 1.36
C ARG A 139 7.41 -11.84 0.40
N ILE A 140 7.08 -11.80 -0.89
CA ILE A 140 7.85 -12.47 -1.94
C ILE A 140 9.28 -11.90 -1.95
N LEU A 141 9.44 -10.57 -1.90
CA LEU A 141 10.76 -9.92 -1.81
C LEU A 141 11.50 -10.31 -0.53
N GLN A 142 10.86 -10.23 0.63
CA GLN A 142 11.47 -10.62 1.91
C GLN A 142 12.00 -12.05 1.86
N LYS A 143 11.24 -13.00 1.31
CA LYS A 143 11.68 -14.39 1.17
C LYS A 143 12.94 -14.51 0.29
N ALA A 144 12.99 -13.80 -0.83
CA ALA A 144 14.17 -13.82 -1.71
C ALA A 144 15.41 -13.21 -1.02
N VAL A 145 15.23 -12.13 -0.25
CA VAL A 145 16.31 -11.53 0.56
C VAL A 145 16.77 -12.47 1.67
N ASP A 146 15.85 -13.16 2.35
CA ASP A 146 16.19 -14.17 3.38
C ASP A 146 16.98 -15.34 2.77
N GLU A 147 16.65 -15.76 1.55
CA GLU A 147 17.38 -16.80 0.82
C GLU A 147 18.81 -16.37 0.48
N LEU A 148 19.01 -15.14 -0.01
CA LEU A 148 20.35 -14.57 -0.22
C LEU A 148 21.16 -14.49 1.10
N GLY A 149 20.51 -14.06 2.19
CA GLY A 149 21.15 -13.96 3.50
C GLY A 149 21.67 -15.31 4.02
N ARG A 150 20.99 -16.42 3.70
CA ARG A 150 21.47 -17.79 4.03
C ARG A 150 22.72 -18.19 3.27
N GLU A 151 22.99 -17.56 2.14
CA GLU A 151 24.24 -17.72 1.37
C GLU A 151 25.34 -16.75 1.84
N GLY A 152 25.07 -15.91 2.86
CA GLY A 152 26.01 -14.90 3.35
C GLY A 152 26.09 -13.66 2.47
N LEU A 153 25.06 -13.39 1.66
CA LEU A 153 24.97 -12.25 0.76
C LEU A 153 23.90 -11.27 1.21
N ASP A 154 24.19 -9.98 1.12
CA ASP A 154 23.22 -8.90 1.33
C ASP A 154 22.73 -8.34 -0.01
N PHE A 155 21.43 -8.01 -0.08
CA PHE A 155 20.85 -7.34 -1.25
C PHE A 155 20.85 -5.81 -1.06
N VAL A 156 21.44 -5.09 -2.01
CA VAL A 156 21.44 -3.62 -2.06
C VAL A 156 21.03 -3.17 -3.46
N ALA A 157 20.07 -2.23 -3.53
CA ALA A 157 19.58 -1.68 -4.79
C ALA A 157 19.43 -0.16 -4.73
N GLY A 158 19.75 0.50 -5.85
CA GLY A 158 19.40 1.90 -6.13
C GLY A 158 18.30 1.96 -7.19
N LEU A 159 17.37 2.90 -7.04
CA LEU A 159 16.28 3.11 -7.99
C LEU A 159 16.37 4.52 -8.59
N GLU A 160 16.35 4.60 -9.91
CA GLU A 160 16.17 5.84 -10.66
C GLU A 160 14.72 5.86 -11.17
N VAL A 161 13.85 6.58 -10.46
CA VAL A 161 12.43 6.68 -10.81
C VAL A 161 12.21 7.92 -11.67
N GLU A 162 12.16 7.72 -12.98
CA GLU A 162 11.82 8.77 -13.93
C GLU A 162 10.30 8.97 -14.01
N PHE A 163 9.87 10.23 -14.13
CA PHE A 163 8.47 10.58 -14.33
C PHE A 163 8.35 11.83 -15.21
N HIS A 164 7.17 12.00 -15.81
CA HIS A 164 6.84 13.18 -16.61
C HIS A 164 5.82 14.04 -15.86
N VAL A 165 5.97 15.36 -15.92
CA VAL A 165 5.01 16.32 -15.39
C VAL A 165 4.26 16.97 -16.56
N PHE A 166 2.93 16.93 -16.49
CA PHE A 166 2.05 17.54 -17.48
C PHE A 166 1.11 18.55 -16.82
N GLN A 167 0.61 19.50 -17.61
CA GLN A 167 -0.53 20.32 -17.22
C GLN A 167 -1.82 19.52 -17.39
N LEU A 168 -2.67 19.52 -16.36
CA LEU A 168 -3.97 18.84 -16.40
C LEU A 168 -5.01 19.75 -17.05
N ASP A 169 -5.52 19.35 -18.21
CA ASP A 169 -6.54 20.11 -18.96
C ASP A 169 -7.97 19.66 -18.58
N ASP A 170 -8.17 18.34 -18.45
CA ASP A 170 -9.45 17.73 -18.04
C ASP A 170 -9.17 16.43 -17.27
N ALA A 171 -9.65 16.35 -16.03
CA ALA A 171 -9.46 15.21 -15.15
C ALA A 171 -10.30 13.98 -15.51
N ARG A 172 -11.34 14.12 -16.35
CA ARG A 172 -12.34 13.05 -16.63
C ARG A 172 -12.97 12.50 -15.35
N MET A 173 -13.51 13.39 -14.53
CA MET A 173 -14.14 13.08 -13.23
C MET A 173 -15.66 13.31 -13.25
N GLY A 174 -16.29 13.31 -14.44
CA GLY A 174 -17.74 13.40 -14.57
C GLY A 174 -18.43 12.09 -14.18
N LEU A 175 -19.75 12.14 -14.02
CA LEU A 175 -20.52 10.94 -13.65
C LEU A 175 -20.37 9.81 -14.68
N ALA A 176 -20.26 10.14 -15.97
CA ALA A 176 -20.05 9.17 -17.03
C ALA A 176 -18.68 8.47 -16.97
N ASP A 177 -17.70 9.07 -16.29
CA ASP A 177 -16.33 8.57 -16.19
C ASP A 177 -16.14 7.59 -15.02
N SER A 178 -17.19 7.30 -14.23
CA SER A 178 -17.11 6.42 -13.05
C SER A 178 -16.95 4.92 -13.38
N GLY A 179 -16.91 4.57 -14.67
CA GLY A 179 -16.81 3.19 -15.17
C GLY A 179 -15.38 2.62 -15.18
N GLN A 180 -15.23 1.41 -15.71
CA GLN A 180 -13.95 0.71 -15.85
C GLN A 180 -13.82 0.04 -17.24
N PRO A 181 -12.69 0.21 -17.95
CA PRO A 181 -11.61 1.15 -17.64
C PRO A 181 -12.09 2.60 -17.80
N GLY A 182 -11.58 3.51 -16.95
CA GLY A 182 -11.86 4.94 -17.08
C GLY A 182 -11.16 5.54 -18.30
N GLU A 183 -11.67 6.67 -18.79
CA GLU A 183 -10.99 7.43 -19.83
C GLU A 183 -9.80 8.20 -19.20
N PRO A 184 -8.60 8.17 -19.82
CA PRO A 184 -7.46 8.87 -19.27
C PRO A 184 -7.67 10.40 -19.26
N PRO A 185 -7.08 11.12 -18.30
CA PRO A 185 -7.14 12.58 -18.27
C PRO A 185 -6.55 13.18 -19.55
N ARG A 186 -7.11 14.32 -19.97
CA ARG A 186 -6.50 15.13 -21.04
C ARG A 186 -5.43 16.02 -20.43
N VAL A 187 -4.25 16.01 -21.04
CA VAL A 187 -3.08 16.71 -20.53
C VAL A 187 -2.32 17.41 -21.67
N SER A 188 -1.61 18.47 -21.31
CA SER A 188 -0.73 19.22 -22.20
C SER A 188 0.71 19.28 -21.64
N LEU A 189 1.68 19.50 -22.54
CA LEU A 189 3.10 19.56 -22.17
C LEU A 189 3.43 20.88 -21.48
N LEU A 190 4.23 20.82 -20.39
CA LEU A 190 4.80 22.02 -19.78
C LEU A 190 5.99 22.59 -20.58
N SER A 191 6.67 21.74 -21.34
CA SER A 191 7.84 22.10 -22.15
C SER A 191 7.98 21.17 -23.37
N HIS A 192 8.83 21.53 -24.33
CA HIS A 192 9.07 20.67 -25.49
C HIS A 192 9.99 19.50 -25.12
N GLY A 193 9.53 18.26 -25.34
CA GLY A 193 10.24 17.06 -24.91
C GLY A 193 11.63 16.82 -25.55
N HIS A 194 11.99 17.50 -26.64
CA HIS A 194 13.32 17.37 -27.24
C HIS A 194 14.43 18.11 -26.46
N GLN A 195 14.06 18.94 -25.48
CA GLN A 195 15.00 19.74 -24.68
C GLN A 195 15.42 19.02 -23.40
N TYR A 196 15.63 17.70 -23.48
CA TYR A 196 16.05 16.88 -22.35
C TYR A 196 17.37 17.42 -21.76
N LEU A 197 17.41 17.59 -20.44
CA LEU A 197 18.55 18.15 -19.69
C LEU A 197 18.99 19.56 -20.14
N THR A 198 18.08 20.34 -20.74
CA THR A 198 18.35 21.74 -21.09
C THR A 198 17.92 22.68 -19.96
N GLU A 199 18.87 23.43 -19.41
CA GLU A 199 18.68 24.27 -18.21
C GLU A 199 17.71 25.45 -18.40
N LEU A 200 17.69 26.06 -19.59
CA LEU A 200 17.09 27.37 -19.91
C LEU A 200 15.58 27.56 -19.63
N ARG A 201 14.87 26.54 -19.16
CA ARG A 201 13.41 26.57 -18.99
C ARG A 201 12.91 26.03 -17.66
N TYR A 202 13.81 25.67 -16.75
CA TYR A 202 13.41 25.12 -15.45
C TYR A 202 12.49 26.10 -14.69
N ASP A 203 12.83 27.38 -14.68
CA ASP A 203 12.07 28.43 -13.99
C ASP A 203 10.60 28.58 -14.45
N ARG A 204 10.22 28.00 -15.60
CA ARG A 204 8.83 28.07 -16.11
C ARG A 204 7.85 27.18 -15.35
N VAL A 205 8.32 26.22 -14.54
CA VAL A 205 7.42 25.41 -13.70
C VAL A 205 7.04 26.10 -12.40
N ASP A 206 7.77 27.16 -12.02
CA ASP A 206 7.50 27.93 -10.82
C ASP A 206 6.46 29.03 -11.09
N ALA A 207 5.56 29.25 -10.15
CA ALA A 207 4.44 30.20 -10.27
C ALA A 207 4.83 31.66 -9.97
N VAL A 208 6.08 32.07 -10.25
CA VAL A 208 6.62 33.41 -9.93
C VAL A 208 5.98 34.49 -10.79
#